data_AF-A0A2N2Z0F0-F1
#
_entry.id   AF-A0A2N2Z0F0-F1
#
_cell.length_a   1.000
_cell.length_b   1.000
_cell.length_c   1.000
_cell.angle_alpha   90.00
_cell.angle_beta   90.00
_cell.angle_gamma   90.00
#
_symmetry.space_group_name_H-M   'P 1'
#
loop_
_entity.id
_entity.type
_entity.pdbx_description
1 polymer ?
#
loop_
_entity_poly.entity_id
_entity_poly.type
_entity_poly.pdbx_seq_one_letter_code
_entity_poly.pdbx_strand_id
1 'polypeptide(L)'
;GDAYMCAGGIPKKNRTNPVEVILAALEMMSYMRDITAQTSNKHNVWELRIGIDTGPVIAGVVGRNKLSYDIWGSTVNTASRMESSGEAGQINISGNTFMLVKDYFICTFRGKMPVKNKGDIQMYFVNGIKPNLSEGMNGLAPNSEFSILLQLIRLGDLEDFVLEKLEKGLPKTLYYHNLKHTVDVYTQVELIGRAENVEKEEMLLLRTAALFHDAGHLIDYDTHEEMAVKLVREILPEYQYSERQIEIISRLIMCTKMPPMPNNLLEEIMCDADLDYLGRPDFIPVSNTLYRELHEHGKVGTLREWNELQIKFIDKHSYFTKTARRLRNVNKQSQLDKLKAWIEKN
;
A
#
# COMPACT_ATOMS: atom_id res chain seq x y z
N GLY A 1 23.87 -13.07 29.38
CA GLY A 1 23.77 -13.99 28.23
C GLY A 1 24.56 -13.37 27.09
N ASP A 2 25.10 -14.21 26.22
CA ASP A 2 25.87 -13.87 25.02
C ASP A 2 24.99 -13.69 23.77
N ALA A 3 23.67 -13.87 23.90
CA ALA A 3 22.70 -13.67 22.83
C ALA A 3 21.60 -12.66 23.21
N TYR A 4 21.08 -11.95 22.21
CA TYR A 4 19.96 -11.01 22.35
C TYR A 4 18.90 -11.31 21.28
N MET A 5 17.62 -11.22 21.65
CA MET A 5 16.50 -11.48 20.74
C MET A 5 15.79 -10.16 20.42
N CYS A 6 15.68 -9.85 19.14
CA CYS A 6 14.93 -8.72 18.61
C CYS A 6 13.75 -9.23 17.77
N ALA A 7 12.68 -8.44 17.68
CA ALA A 7 11.56 -8.75 16.79
C ALA A 7 11.05 -7.48 16.10
N GLY A 8 10.78 -7.59 14.81
CA GLY A 8 10.06 -6.59 14.02
C GLY A 8 8.56 -6.89 13.96
N GLY A 9 7.75 -5.89 13.66
CA GLY A 9 6.29 -6.05 13.52
C GLY A 9 5.54 -6.20 14.85
N ILE A 10 6.14 -5.78 15.96
CA ILE A 10 5.51 -5.71 17.28
C ILE A 10 5.79 -4.35 17.95
N PRO A 11 4.86 -3.81 18.76
CA PRO A 11 3.52 -4.33 19.03
C PRO A 11 2.52 -4.11 17.88
N LYS A 12 2.83 -3.19 16.95
CA LYS A 12 2.03 -2.94 15.74
C LYS A 12 2.54 -3.82 14.61
N LYS A 13 1.69 -4.74 14.14
CA LYS A 13 1.96 -5.58 12.98
C LYS A 13 2.15 -4.69 11.75
N ASN A 14 3.12 -5.03 10.91
CA ASN A 14 3.30 -4.44 9.58
C ASN A 14 3.84 -5.52 8.62
N ARG A 15 3.63 -5.34 7.31
CA ARG A 15 4.08 -6.27 6.26
C ARG A 15 5.57 -6.08 5.91
N THR A 16 6.16 -4.93 6.24
CA THR A 16 7.55 -4.57 5.90
C THR A 16 8.61 -5.20 6.81
N ASN A 17 8.22 -5.68 7.99
CA ASN A 17 9.15 -6.15 9.01
C ASN A 17 10.19 -7.18 8.55
N PRO A 18 9.91 -8.15 7.65
CA PRO A 18 10.93 -9.12 7.25
C PRO A 18 12.09 -8.43 6.51
N VAL A 19 11.77 -7.40 5.71
CA VAL A 19 12.76 -6.61 4.98
C VAL A 19 13.50 -5.66 5.92
N GLU A 20 12.77 -4.95 6.79
CA GLU A 20 13.35 -3.98 7.74
C GLU A 20 14.27 -4.66 8.77
N VAL A 21 13.92 -5.86 9.24
CA VAL A 21 14.78 -6.64 10.17
C VAL A 21 16.08 -7.08 9.49
N ILE A 22 16.05 -7.43 8.20
CA ILE A 22 17.28 -7.76 7.46
C ILE A 22 18.14 -6.52 7.22
N LEU A 23 17.53 -5.36 6.93
CA LEU A 23 18.26 -4.09 6.84
C LEU A 23 18.98 -3.79 8.16
N ALA A 24 18.28 -3.86 9.28
CA ALA A 24 18.88 -3.67 10.60
C ALA A 24 20.03 -4.67 10.86
N ALA A 25 19.86 -5.93 10.46
CA ALA A 25 20.93 -6.93 10.58
C ALA A 25 22.15 -6.58 9.71
N LEU A 26 21.96 -6.12 8.47
CA LEU A 26 23.05 -5.68 7.59
C LEU A 26 23.78 -4.47 8.16
N GLU A 27 23.05 -3.50 8.72
CA GLU A 27 23.63 -2.33 9.39
C GLU A 27 24.47 -2.73 10.61
N MET A 28 23.97 -3.63 11.47
CA MET A 28 24.72 -4.18 12.59
C MET A 28 26.01 -4.88 12.14
N MET A 29 25.93 -5.67 11.07
CA MET A 29 27.09 -6.35 10.49
C MET A 29 28.12 -5.37 9.92
N SER A 30 27.67 -4.32 9.24
CA SER A 30 28.55 -3.25 8.73
C SER A 30 29.25 -2.53 9.87
N TYR A 31 28.50 -2.14 10.90
CA TYR A 31 29.04 -1.44 12.06
C TYR A 31 30.12 -2.25 12.78
N MET A 32 29.92 -3.56 12.96
CA MET A 32 30.94 -4.42 13.57
C MET A 32 32.20 -4.56 12.71
N ARG A 33 32.07 -4.59 11.38
CA ARG A 33 33.22 -4.58 10.46
C ARG A 33 34.01 -3.29 10.59
N ASP A 34 33.33 -2.15 10.68
CA ASP A 34 33.96 -0.84 10.84
C ASP A 34 34.73 -0.73 12.16
N ILE A 35 34.14 -1.19 13.27
CA ILE A 35 34.83 -1.26 14.58
C ILE A 35 36.06 -2.16 14.49
N THR A 36 35.94 -3.33 13.86
CA THR A 36 37.05 -4.28 13.71
C THR A 36 38.19 -3.67 12.88
N ALA A 37 37.86 -2.91 11.83
CA ALA A 37 38.85 -2.24 10.98
C ALA A 37 39.57 -1.09 11.71
N GLN A 38 38.88 -0.38 12.61
CA GLN A 38 39.41 0.76 13.35
C GLN A 38 40.20 0.36 14.62
N THR A 39 40.06 -0.89 15.08
CA THR A 39 40.66 -1.35 16.33
C THR A 39 42.04 -1.98 16.10
N SER A 40 43.08 -1.40 16.70
CA SER A 40 44.48 -1.90 16.58
C SER A 40 44.68 -3.29 17.18
N ASN A 41 43.87 -3.68 18.17
CA ASN A 41 43.89 -5.00 18.80
C ASN A 41 42.67 -5.83 18.37
N LYS A 42 42.79 -6.53 17.24
CA LYS A 42 41.71 -7.32 16.64
C LYS A 42 41.17 -8.44 17.55
N HIS A 43 41.92 -8.85 18.57
CA HIS A 43 41.48 -9.87 19.53
C HIS A 43 40.38 -9.42 20.50
N ASN A 44 40.08 -8.11 20.55
CA ASN A 44 39.06 -7.55 21.44
C ASN A 44 37.71 -7.30 20.76
N VAL A 45 37.57 -7.58 19.46
CA VAL A 45 36.30 -7.39 18.74
C VAL A 45 35.68 -8.76 18.47
N TRP A 46 34.49 -8.97 19.03
CA TRP A 46 33.71 -10.18 18.86
C TRP A 46 32.94 -10.13 17.54
N GLU A 47 32.72 -11.27 16.90
CA GLU A 47 31.94 -11.36 15.68
C GLU A 47 30.45 -11.58 16.00
N LEU A 48 29.59 -10.96 15.20
CA LEU A 48 28.15 -11.20 15.27
C LEU A 48 27.78 -12.45 14.49
N ARG A 49 26.82 -13.20 15.04
CA ARG A 49 26.09 -14.26 14.34
C ARG A 49 24.61 -13.93 14.47
N ILE A 50 23.91 -13.79 13.34
CA ILE A 50 22.51 -13.36 13.33
C ILE A 50 21.65 -14.45 12.71
N GLY A 51 20.56 -14.81 13.40
CA GLY A 51 19.54 -15.73 12.92
C GLY A 51 18.17 -15.08 12.82
N ILE A 52 17.50 -15.23 11.68
CA ILE A 52 16.19 -14.59 11.42
C ILE A 52 15.19 -15.65 10.94
N ASP A 53 14.00 -15.64 11.54
CA ASP A 53 12.83 -16.36 11.05
C ASP A 53 11.62 -15.42 11.07
N THR A 54 10.67 -15.66 10.17
CA THR A 54 9.44 -14.88 10.06
C THR A 54 8.25 -15.80 10.22
N GLY A 55 7.33 -15.41 11.11
CA GLY A 55 6.14 -16.19 11.43
C GLY A 55 5.35 -15.59 12.59
N PRO A 56 4.21 -16.19 12.95
CA PRO A 56 3.41 -15.71 14.07
C PRO A 56 4.15 -15.85 15.40
N VAL A 57 3.95 -14.88 16.29
CA VAL A 57 4.49 -14.87 17.65
C VAL A 57 3.38 -14.51 18.63
N ILE A 58 3.51 -14.98 19.87
CA ILE A 58 2.70 -14.51 21.00
C ILE A 58 3.57 -13.52 21.76
N ALA A 59 3.07 -12.31 21.97
CA ALA A 59 3.76 -11.27 22.73
C ALA A 59 2.87 -10.79 23.88
N GLY A 60 3.46 -10.54 25.05
CA GLY A 60 2.68 -10.16 26.22
C GLY A 60 3.55 -9.78 27.42
N VAL A 61 2.92 -9.15 28.41
CA VAL A 61 3.57 -8.79 29.66
C VAL A 61 3.51 -9.96 30.63
N VAL A 62 4.67 -10.42 31.10
CA VAL A 62 4.80 -11.54 32.05
C VAL A 62 5.51 -11.06 33.32
N GLY A 63 5.10 -11.64 34.45
CA GLY A 63 5.66 -11.37 35.77
C GLY A 63 4.65 -10.69 36.71
N ARG A 64 4.65 -11.07 38.00
CA ARG A 64 3.79 -10.44 39.02
C ARG A 64 4.47 -9.24 39.72
N ASN A 65 5.79 -9.32 39.92
CA ASN A 65 6.56 -8.30 40.64
C ASN A 65 7.48 -7.47 39.73
N LYS A 66 7.83 -8.00 38.55
CA LYS A 66 8.57 -7.29 37.49
C LYS A 66 7.94 -7.65 36.16
N LEU A 67 7.14 -6.72 35.65
CA LEU A 67 6.46 -6.86 34.36
C LEU A 67 7.50 -6.71 33.25
N SER A 68 7.72 -7.76 32.46
CA SER A 68 8.53 -7.74 31.24
C SER A 68 7.68 -8.11 30.04
N TYR A 69 7.69 -7.27 29.01
CA TYR A 69 7.12 -7.61 27.70
C TYR A 69 8.06 -8.60 27.02
N ASP A 70 7.56 -9.77 26.65
CA ASP A 70 8.36 -10.87 26.12
C ASP A 70 7.60 -11.60 24.99
N ILE A 71 8.32 -12.40 24.21
CA ILE A 71 7.83 -13.07 23.00
C ILE A 71 8.07 -14.57 23.04
N TRP A 72 7.06 -15.33 22.62
CA TRP A 72 7.11 -16.78 22.57
C TRP A 72 6.51 -17.32 21.28
N GLY A 73 6.86 -18.56 20.97
CA GLY A 73 6.27 -19.32 19.89
C GLY A 73 7.29 -20.09 19.08
N SER A 74 6.78 -20.89 18.13
CA SER A 74 7.64 -21.72 17.29
C SER A 74 8.58 -20.89 16.41
N THR A 75 8.21 -19.66 16.06
CA THR A 75 9.01 -18.71 15.29
C THR A 75 10.24 -18.25 16.08
N VAL A 76 10.07 -17.88 17.36
CA VAL A 76 11.19 -17.49 18.25
C VAL A 76 12.19 -18.63 18.40
N ASN A 77 11.70 -19.85 18.61
CA ASN A 77 12.54 -21.05 18.68
C ASN A 77 13.26 -21.33 17.35
N THR A 78 12.63 -21.04 16.21
CA THR A 78 13.23 -21.25 14.89
C THR A 78 14.29 -20.18 14.62
N ALA A 79 14.04 -18.91 14.94
CA ALA A 79 15.03 -17.82 14.85
C ALA A 79 16.28 -18.11 15.71
N SER A 80 16.10 -18.55 16.95
CA SER A 80 17.21 -18.97 17.82
C SER A 80 18.01 -20.15 17.23
N ARG A 81 17.35 -21.08 16.54
CA ARG A 81 18.06 -22.14 15.80
C ARG A 81 18.75 -21.63 14.54
N MET A 82 18.18 -20.65 13.84
CA MET A 82 18.85 -19.99 12.71
C MET A 82 20.14 -19.31 13.18
N GLU A 83 20.14 -18.71 14.37
CA GLU A 83 21.32 -18.09 14.96
C GLU A 83 22.34 -19.16 15.34
N SER A 84 21.97 -20.13 16.18
CA SER A 84 22.92 -21.12 16.69
C SER A 84 23.51 -22.04 15.62
N SER A 85 22.79 -22.28 14.51
CA SER A 85 23.29 -23.02 13.34
C SER A 85 23.99 -22.15 12.30
N GLY A 86 24.01 -20.83 12.49
CA GLY A 86 24.69 -19.88 11.62
C GLY A 86 26.19 -19.86 11.84
N GLU A 87 26.86 -19.01 11.06
CA GLU A 87 28.31 -18.81 11.12
C GLU A 87 28.61 -17.40 11.65
N ALA A 88 29.74 -17.25 12.35
CA ALA A 88 30.22 -15.94 12.75
C ALA A 88 30.46 -15.07 11.51
N GLY A 89 30.09 -13.80 11.58
CA GLY A 89 30.19 -12.90 10.44
C GLY A 89 29.02 -13.01 9.43
N GLN A 90 28.01 -13.84 9.69
CA GLN A 90 26.93 -14.14 8.74
C GLN A 90 25.52 -13.87 9.29
N ILE A 91 24.61 -13.53 8.37
CA ILE A 91 23.16 -13.44 8.63
C ILE A 91 22.50 -14.69 8.03
N ASN A 92 22.01 -15.57 8.89
CA ASN A 92 21.32 -16.78 8.48
C ASN A 92 19.79 -16.61 8.60
N ILE A 93 19.07 -16.87 7.52
CA ILE A 93 17.61 -16.78 7.47
C ILE A 93 16.97 -18.13 7.15
N SER A 94 15.75 -18.32 7.64
CA SER A 94 14.93 -19.48 7.28
C SER A 94 14.36 -19.36 5.86
N GLY A 95 13.90 -20.48 5.31
CA GLY A 95 13.17 -20.51 4.04
C GLY A 95 11.89 -19.66 4.03
N ASN A 96 11.23 -19.51 5.19
CA ASN A 96 10.04 -18.66 5.30
C ASN A 96 10.41 -17.19 5.10
N THR A 97 11.46 -16.72 5.79
CA THR A 97 11.96 -15.35 5.61
C THR A 97 12.48 -15.15 4.20
N PHE A 98 13.23 -16.10 3.64
CA PHE A 98 13.74 -16.03 2.27
C PHE A 98 12.64 -15.74 1.24
N MET A 99 11.50 -16.41 1.33
CA MET A 99 10.39 -16.21 0.38
C MET A 99 9.83 -14.79 0.38
N LEU A 100 9.94 -14.08 1.52
CA LEU A 100 9.43 -12.71 1.69
C LEU A 100 10.44 -11.64 1.28
N VAL A 101 11.73 -11.98 1.20
CA VAL A 101 12.81 -10.99 1.09
C VAL A 101 13.74 -11.21 -0.12
N LYS A 102 13.61 -12.35 -0.82
CA LYS A 102 14.45 -12.72 -1.98
C LYS A 102 14.45 -11.69 -3.12
N ASP A 103 13.42 -10.85 -3.19
CA ASP A 103 13.33 -9.82 -4.22
C ASP A 103 14.20 -8.59 -3.91
N TYR A 104 14.58 -8.41 -2.64
CA TYR A 104 15.36 -7.29 -2.13
C TYR A 104 16.85 -7.60 -1.92
N PHE A 105 17.17 -8.84 -1.53
CA PHE A 105 18.52 -9.21 -1.09
C PHE A 105 19.14 -10.33 -1.93
N ILE A 106 20.48 -10.39 -1.92
CA ILE A 106 21.25 -11.52 -2.45
C ILE A 106 21.29 -12.58 -1.36
N CYS A 107 20.64 -13.72 -1.61
CA CYS A 107 20.61 -14.84 -0.68
C CYS A 107 21.24 -16.10 -1.28
N THR A 108 22.10 -16.78 -0.51
CA THR A 108 22.75 -18.03 -0.92
C THR A 108 22.17 -19.21 -0.13
N PHE A 109 21.64 -20.22 -0.82
CA PHE A 109 21.21 -21.45 -0.17
C PHE A 109 22.40 -22.17 0.49
N ARG A 110 22.26 -22.55 1.76
CA ARG A 110 23.35 -23.17 2.52
C ARG A 110 23.05 -24.57 3.06
N GLY A 111 21.88 -25.12 2.70
CA GLY A 111 21.45 -26.43 3.16
C GLY A 111 20.15 -26.39 3.95
N LYS A 112 19.91 -27.48 4.69
CA LYS A 112 18.68 -27.69 5.45
C LYS A 112 19.01 -28.05 6.89
N MET A 113 18.14 -27.68 7.81
CA MET A 113 18.24 -28.06 9.22
C MET A 113 16.97 -28.80 9.65
N PRO A 114 17.10 -29.99 10.27
CA PRO A 114 15.96 -30.71 10.79
C PRO A 114 15.39 -29.97 12.01
N VAL A 115 14.10 -29.66 11.97
CA VAL A 115 13.38 -29.04 13.09
C VAL A 115 12.30 -29.97 13.59
N LYS A 116 12.35 -30.28 14.89
CA LYS A 116 11.38 -31.15 15.56
C LYS A 116 9.96 -30.67 15.24
N ASN A 117 9.13 -31.57 14.73
CA ASN A 117 7.73 -31.33 14.34
C ASN A 117 7.51 -30.33 13.17
N LYS A 118 8.56 -29.90 12.46
CA LYS A 118 8.47 -29.03 11.26
C LYS A 118 9.17 -29.61 10.02
N GLY A 119 9.87 -30.74 10.16
CA GLY A 119 10.66 -31.31 9.07
C GLY A 119 11.92 -30.49 8.80
N ASP A 120 12.42 -30.57 7.57
CA ASP A 120 13.64 -29.88 7.17
C ASP A 120 13.35 -28.45 6.73
N ILE A 121 13.90 -27.48 7.46
CA ILE A 121 13.82 -26.07 7.10
C ILE A 121 15.03 -25.71 6.25
N GLN A 122 14.78 -25.18 5.04
CA GLN A 122 15.84 -24.63 4.20
C GLN A 122 16.44 -23.37 4.84
N MET A 123 17.74 -23.18 4.67
CA MET A 123 18.48 -22.05 5.23
C MET A 123 19.23 -21.31 4.14
N TYR A 124 19.34 -20.00 4.31
CA TYR A 124 20.01 -19.11 3.37
C TYR A 124 20.87 -18.10 4.12
N PHE A 125 22.03 -17.77 3.59
CA PHE A 125 22.77 -16.59 4.03
C PHE A 125 22.34 -15.36 3.25
N VAL A 126 22.28 -14.21 3.91
CA VAL A 126 22.07 -12.91 3.27
C VAL A 126 23.41 -12.21 3.08
N ASN A 127 23.75 -11.91 1.82
CA ASN A 127 25.06 -11.35 1.47
C ASN A 127 25.04 -9.83 1.22
N GLY A 128 23.87 -9.22 1.20
CA GLY A 128 23.68 -7.79 0.93
C GLY A 128 22.42 -7.50 0.15
N ILE A 129 22.14 -6.21 -0.05
CA ILE A 129 21.05 -5.73 -0.91
C ILE A 129 21.40 -6.03 -2.37
N LYS A 130 20.41 -6.35 -3.20
CA LYS A 130 20.66 -6.54 -4.64
C LYS A 130 21.27 -5.27 -5.26
N PRO A 131 22.20 -5.40 -6.23
CA PRO A 131 22.94 -4.23 -6.73
C PRO A 131 22.04 -3.13 -7.31
N ASN A 132 20.97 -3.50 -8.02
CA ASN A 132 20.01 -2.55 -8.60
C ASN A 132 19.11 -1.86 -7.55
N LEU A 133 19.09 -2.35 -6.32
CA LEU A 133 18.34 -1.79 -5.19
C LEU A 133 19.25 -1.14 -4.14
N SER A 134 20.54 -0.99 -4.44
CA SER A 134 21.53 -0.46 -3.51
C SER A 134 22.20 0.80 -4.03
N GLU A 135 22.50 1.73 -3.13
CA GLU A 135 23.29 2.93 -3.45
C GLU A 135 24.68 2.55 -3.95
N GLY A 136 25.10 3.13 -5.07
CA GLY A 136 26.41 2.83 -5.68
C GLY A 136 26.62 1.35 -6.04
N MET A 137 25.55 0.54 -6.07
CA MET A 137 25.59 -0.90 -6.37
C MET A 137 26.48 -1.74 -5.43
N ASN A 138 26.74 -1.25 -4.20
CA ASN A 138 27.67 -1.91 -3.26
C ASN A 138 27.00 -2.93 -2.32
N GLY A 139 25.67 -2.98 -2.28
CA GLY A 139 24.88 -3.91 -1.46
C GLY A 139 24.76 -3.53 0.01
N LEU A 140 25.19 -2.32 0.41
CA LEU A 140 25.25 -1.86 1.79
C LEU A 140 24.05 -1.01 2.20
N ALA A 141 23.69 -0.02 1.38
CA ALA A 141 22.59 0.91 1.67
C ALA A 141 21.49 0.81 0.59
N PRO A 142 20.20 0.93 0.95
CA PRO A 142 19.09 0.89 0.01
C PRO A 142 19.02 2.18 -0.82
N ASN A 143 18.69 2.07 -2.11
CA ASN A 143 18.46 3.23 -2.98
C ASN A 143 16.96 3.63 -3.05
N SER A 144 16.64 4.62 -3.89
CA SER A 144 15.26 5.09 -4.08
C SER A 144 14.30 4.01 -4.58
N GLU A 145 14.74 3.13 -5.48
CA GLU A 145 13.93 2.01 -5.99
C GLU A 145 13.60 1.02 -4.87
N PHE A 146 14.55 0.70 -3.99
CA PHE A 146 14.29 -0.10 -2.81
C PHE A 146 13.19 0.52 -1.95
N SER A 147 13.30 1.82 -1.67
CA SER A 147 12.34 2.56 -0.84
C SER A 147 10.94 2.53 -1.45
N ILE A 148 10.81 2.69 -2.78
CA ILE A 148 9.52 2.59 -3.49
C ILE A 148 8.92 1.18 -3.35
N LEU A 149 9.74 0.13 -3.54
CA LEU A 149 9.27 -1.25 -3.39
C LEU A 149 8.86 -1.56 -1.94
N LEU A 150 9.57 -1.04 -0.95
CA LEU A 150 9.18 -1.18 0.45
C LEU A 150 7.87 -0.43 0.75
N GLN A 151 7.72 0.77 0.17
CA GLN A 151 6.51 1.58 0.30
C GLN A 151 5.28 0.91 -0.35
N LEU A 152 5.47 0.17 -1.45
CA LEU A 152 4.41 -0.64 -2.07
C LEU A 152 3.95 -1.81 -1.17
N ILE A 153 4.85 -2.43 -0.40
CA ILE A 153 4.46 -3.40 0.63
C ILE A 153 3.64 -2.70 1.72
N ARG A 154 4.11 -1.53 2.17
CA ARG A 154 3.48 -0.73 3.22
C ARG A 154 2.10 -0.19 2.82
N LEU A 155 1.88 0.10 1.54
CA LEU A 155 0.57 0.43 0.99
C LEU A 155 -0.45 -0.66 1.32
N GLY A 156 -0.05 -1.93 1.38
CA GLY A 156 -0.95 -3.02 1.77
C GLY A 156 -1.48 -2.93 3.20
N ASP A 157 -0.68 -2.43 4.15
CA ASP A 157 -1.18 -2.18 5.52
C ASP A 157 -2.10 -0.93 5.57
N LEU A 158 -1.81 0.05 4.71
CA LEU A 158 -2.62 1.26 4.56
C LEU A 158 -3.98 0.96 3.91
N GLU A 159 -4.02 0.09 2.90
CA GLU A 159 -5.24 -0.43 2.27
C GLU A 159 -6.16 -1.04 3.34
N ASP A 160 -5.66 -2.00 4.13
CA ASP A 160 -6.43 -2.66 5.19
C ASP A 160 -7.02 -1.61 6.17
N PHE A 161 -6.18 -0.67 6.62
CA PHE A 161 -6.59 0.37 7.57
C PHE A 161 -7.68 1.29 7.03
N VAL A 162 -7.52 1.80 5.81
CA VAL A 162 -8.49 2.75 5.23
C VAL A 162 -9.79 2.05 4.86
N LEU A 163 -9.73 0.87 4.24
CA LEU A 163 -10.93 0.12 3.86
C LEU A 163 -11.75 -0.27 5.09
N GLU A 164 -11.10 -0.71 6.18
CA GLU A 164 -11.77 -0.99 7.46
C GLU A 164 -12.43 0.28 8.04
N LYS A 165 -11.76 1.43 7.94
CA LYS A 165 -12.28 2.71 8.41
C LYS A 165 -13.50 3.16 7.61
N LEU A 166 -13.48 3.00 6.28
CA LEU A 166 -14.61 3.31 5.40
C LEU A 166 -15.79 2.37 5.65
N GLU A 167 -15.54 1.07 5.76
CA GLU A 167 -16.57 0.05 6.02
C GLU A 167 -17.35 0.35 7.32
N LYS A 168 -16.64 0.76 8.37
CA LYS A 168 -17.23 1.02 9.69
C LYS A 168 -17.77 2.44 9.85
N GLY A 169 -17.20 3.41 9.14
CA GLY A 169 -17.41 4.83 9.41
C GLY A 169 -18.34 5.55 8.44
N LEU A 170 -18.51 5.07 7.20
CA LEU A 170 -19.30 5.81 6.21
C LEU A 170 -20.80 5.80 6.56
N PRO A 171 -21.51 6.95 6.42
CA PRO A 171 -22.95 7.01 6.56
C PRO A 171 -23.68 6.05 5.62
N LYS A 172 -24.72 5.38 6.12
CA LYS A 172 -25.55 4.44 5.33
C LYS A 172 -26.35 5.12 4.20
N THR A 173 -26.43 6.45 4.24
CA THR A 173 -27.08 7.26 3.20
C THR A 173 -26.20 7.43 1.96
N LEU A 174 -24.91 7.07 2.03
CA LEU A 174 -24.00 7.06 0.88
C LEU A 174 -24.21 5.81 0.04
N TYR A 175 -25.19 5.85 -0.87
CA TYR A 175 -25.51 4.73 -1.75
C TYR A 175 -24.53 4.59 -2.92
N TYR A 176 -23.85 5.67 -3.32
CA TYR A 176 -22.84 5.67 -4.38
C TYR A 176 -21.44 5.83 -3.80
N HIS A 177 -21.15 6.89 -3.03
CA HIS A 177 -19.82 7.18 -2.48
C HIS A 177 -19.52 6.29 -1.25
N ASN A 178 -19.54 4.97 -1.47
CA ASN A 178 -19.31 3.95 -0.46
C ASN A 178 -18.03 3.15 -0.75
N LEU A 179 -17.73 2.20 0.15
CA LEU A 179 -16.55 1.33 0.03
C LEU A 179 -16.41 0.67 -1.35
N LYS A 180 -17.53 0.28 -1.99
CA LYS A 180 -17.48 -0.35 -3.31
C LYS A 180 -16.99 0.64 -4.37
N HIS A 181 -17.46 1.88 -4.34
CA HIS A 181 -16.96 2.93 -5.26
C HIS A 181 -15.47 3.18 -5.05
N THR A 182 -15.00 3.29 -3.80
CA THR A 182 -13.56 3.42 -3.53
C THR A 182 -12.75 2.26 -4.13
N VAL A 183 -13.21 1.02 -3.97
CA VAL A 183 -12.55 -0.16 -4.55
C VAL A 183 -12.60 -0.16 -6.09
N ASP A 184 -13.71 0.28 -6.68
CA ASP A 184 -13.86 0.41 -8.12
C ASP A 184 -12.84 1.41 -8.68
N VAL A 185 -12.77 2.62 -8.11
CA VAL A 185 -11.82 3.67 -8.52
C VAL A 185 -10.38 3.21 -8.32
N TYR A 186 -10.07 2.61 -7.17
CA TYR A 186 -8.75 2.03 -6.88
C TYR A 186 -8.31 1.02 -7.94
N THR A 187 -9.22 0.15 -8.35
CA THR A 187 -8.98 -0.85 -9.39
C THR A 187 -8.79 -0.20 -10.77
N GLN A 188 -9.60 0.80 -11.11
CA GLN A 188 -9.49 1.48 -12.41
C GLN A 188 -8.21 2.31 -12.52
N VAL A 189 -7.80 2.99 -11.45
CA VAL A 189 -6.53 3.71 -11.40
C VAL A 189 -5.35 2.77 -11.70
N GLU A 190 -5.34 1.58 -11.10
CA GLU A 190 -4.30 0.59 -11.36
C GLU A 190 -4.33 0.06 -12.81
N LEU A 191 -5.53 -0.21 -13.35
CA LEU A 191 -5.70 -0.68 -14.72
C LEU A 191 -5.22 0.37 -15.73
N ILE A 192 -5.71 1.60 -15.61
CA ILE A 192 -5.40 2.70 -16.52
C ILE A 192 -3.92 3.05 -16.38
N GLY A 193 -3.40 3.20 -15.16
CA GLY A 193 -1.99 3.53 -14.93
C GLY A 193 -1.04 2.50 -15.54
N ARG A 194 -1.32 1.20 -15.41
CA ARG A 194 -0.52 0.14 -16.06
C ARG A 194 -0.57 0.26 -17.59
N ALA A 195 -1.75 0.54 -18.16
CA ALA A 195 -1.93 0.67 -19.60
C ALA A 195 -1.25 1.93 -20.18
N GLU A 196 -1.18 3.00 -19.39
CA GLU A 196 -0.46 4.24 -19.73
C GLU A 196 1.05 4.17 -19.39
N ASN A 197 1.52 3.06 -18.81
CA ASN A 197 2.92 2.82 -18.43
C ASN A 197 3.47 3.83 -17.41
N VAL A 198 2.67 4.19 -16.40
CA VAL A 198 3.18 5.02 -15.29
C VAL A 198 4.25 4.27 -14.49
N GLU A 199 5.20 5.02 -13.94
CA GLU A 199 6.29 4.47 -13.14
C GLU A 199 5.78 3.92 -11.80
N LYS A 200 6.60 3.12 -11.11
CA LYS A 200 6.20 2.49 -9.84
C LYS A 200 5.84 3.49 -8.74
N GLU A 201 6.61 4.58 -8.63
CA GLU A 201 6.29 5.65 -7.66
C GLU A 201 4.98 6.33 -8.05
N GLU A 202 4.75 6.62 -9.33
CA GLU A 202 3.51 7.24 -9.80
C GLU A 202 2.30 6.34 -9.52
N MET A 203 2.42 5.03 -9.78
CA MET A 203 1.40 4.04 -9.44
C MET A 203 1.11 3.99 -7.92
N LEU A 204 2.15 4.07 -7.09
CA LEU A 204 1.99 4.17 -5.64
C LEU A 204 1.18 5.42 -5.26
N LEU A 205 1.52 6.59 -5.80
CA LEU A 205 0.81 7.85 -5.50
C LEU A 205 -0.64 7.82 -5.97
N LEU A 206 -0.87 7.31 -7.17
CA LEU A 206 -2.18 7.14 -7.77
C LEU A 206 -3.09 6.22 -6.94
N ARG A 207 -2.59 5.02 -6.58
CA ARG A 207 -3.33 4.07 -5.74
C ARG A 207 -3.65 4.69 -4.37
N THR A 208 -2.68 5.37 -3.75
CA THR A 208 -2.92 6.03 -2.47
C THR A 208 -3.96 7.16 -2.58
N ALA A 209 -3.92 7.97 -3.64
CA ALA A 209 -4.97 8.98 -3.87
C ALA A 209 -6.35 8.34 -4.06
N ALA A 210 -6.44 7.28 -4.86
CA ALA A 210 -7.67 6.53 -5.09
C ALA A 210 -8.23 5.92 -3.80
N LEU A 211 -7.39 5.45 -2.89
CA LEU A 211 -7.81 4.92 -1.60
C LEU A 211 -8.47 5.99 -0.71
N PHE A 212 -8.07 7.26 -0.85
CA PHE A 212 -8.49 8.36 0.01
C PHE A 212 -9.47 9.35 -0.61
N HIS A 213 -9.68 9.35 -1.94
CA HIS A 213 -10.40 10.45 -2.62
C HIS A 213 -11.74 10.81 -1.99
N ASP A 214 -12.53 9.79 -1.65
CA ASP A 214 -13.83 9.94 -1.01
C ASP A 214 -13.81 9.76 0.51
N ALA A 215 -12.64 9.51 1.11
CA ALA A 215 -12.55 9.23 2.54
C ALA A 215 -12.99 10.41 3.42
N GLY A 216 -13.03 11.63 2.87
CA GLY A 216 -13.53 12.80 3.57
C GLY A 216 -15.03 12.76 3.87
N HIS A 217 -15.81 11.90 3.20
CA HIS A 217 -17.20 11.66 3.53
C HIS A 217 -17.41 11.07 4.93
N LEU A 218 -16.34 10.58 5.58
CA LEU A 218 -16.34 10.24 7.01
C LEU A 218 -16.52 11.46 7.93
N ILE A 219 -16.25 12.66 7.41
CA ILE A 219 -16.19 13.91 8.18
C ILE A 219 -17.28 14.87 7.70
N ASP A 220 -17.31 15.16 6.41
CA ASP A 220 -18.23 16.13 5.81
C ASP A 220 -18.61 15.71 4.39
N TYR A 221 -19.87 15.97 4.01
CA TYR A 221 -20.38 15.58 2.70
C TYR A 221 -19.97 16.57 1.59
N ASP A 222 -20.04 17.87 1.87
CA ASP A 222 -19.94 18.92 0.86
C ASP A 222 -18.49 19.33 0.54
N THR A 223 -17.57 19.08 1.48
CA THR A 223 -16.14 19.40 1.39
C THR A 223 -15.28 18.15 1.53
N HIS A 224 -15.78 17.01 1.05
CA HIS A 224 -15.17 15.70 1.25
C HIS A 224 -13.77 15.63 0.63
N GLU A 225 -13.49 16.27 -0.51
CA GLU A 225 -12.13 16.27 -1.08
C GLU A 225 -11.15 17.02 -0.17
N GLU A 226 -11.54 18.19 0.36
CA GLU A 226 -10.71 18.93 1.31
C GLU A 226 -10.52 18.16 2.62
N MET A 227 -11.55 17.46 3.10
CA MET A 227 -11.46 16.61 4.29
C MET A 227 -10.59 15.37 4.05
N ALA A 228 -10.64 14.77 2.85
CA ALA A 228 -9.77 13.68 2.44
C ALA A 228 -8.29 14.13 2.44
N VAL A 229 -7.99 15.32 1.92
CA VAL A 229 -6.64 15.90 1.98
C VAL A 229 -6.16 16.08 3.43
N LYS A 230 -7.04 16.52 4.34
CA LYS A 230 -6.70 16.60 5.77
C LYS A 230 -6.36 15.23 6.36
N LEU A 231 -7.18 14.22 6.07
CA LEU A 231 -6.94 12.84 6.51
C LEU A 231 -5.60 12.29 5.98
N VAL A 232 -5.29 12.52 4.70
CA VAL A 232 -4.02 12.12 4.07
C VAL A 232 -2.83 12.74 4.78
N ARG A 233 -2.87 14.05 5.07
CA ARG A 233 -1.78 14.76 5.78
C ARG A 233 -1.58 14.28 7.21
N GLU A 234 -2.64 13.82 7.88
CA GLU A 234 -2.56 13.25 9.22
C GLU A 234 -2.02 11.81 9.20
N ILE A 235 -2.51 10.97 8.28
CA ILE A 235 -2.28 9.52 8.30
C ILE A 235 -0.99 9.13 7.60
N LEU A 236 -0.70 9.68 6.41
CA LEU A 236 0.39 9.19 5.57
C LEU A 236 1.81 9.32 6.17
N PRO A 237 2.13 10.31 7.04
CA PRO A 237 3.40 10.34 7.73
C PRO A 237 3.69 9.08 8.58
N GLU A 238 2.66 8.48 9.20
CA GLU A 238 2.82 7.22 9.95
C GLU A 238 3.21 6.03 9.05
N TYR A 239 2.92 6.15 7.76
CA TYR A 239 3.27 5.18 6.73
C TYR A 239 4.50 5.62 5.93
N GLN A 240 5.32 6.54 6.46
CA GLN A 240 6.59 7.00 5.89
C GLN A 240 6.49 7.61 4.48
N TYR A 241 5.34 8.17 4.10
CA TYR A 241 5.28 9.02 2.92
C TYR A 241 6.01 10.33 3.19
N SER A 242 6.75 10.82 2.19
CA SER A 242 7.38 12.14 2.25
C SER A 242 6.37 13.26 2.02
N GLU A 243 6.67 14.47 2.48
CA GLU A 243 5.85 15.67 2.22
C GLU A 243 5.59 15.88 0.71
N ARG A 244 6.59 15.68 -0.14
CA ARG A 244 6.43 15.76 -1.61
C ARG A 244 5.37 14.77 -2.11
N GLN A 245 5.39 13.54 -1.62
CA GLN A 245 4.41 12.53 -2.03
C GLN A 245 3.02 12.88 -1.51
N ILE A 246 2.90 13.34 -0.27
CA ILE A 246 1.66 13.81 0.35
C ILE A 246 1.05 14.98 -0.44
N GLU A 247 1.87 15.93 -0.90
CA GLU A 247 1.44 17.05 -1.73
C GLU A 247 0.90 16.58 -3.09
N ILE A 248 1.57 15.64 -3.75
CA ILE A 248 1.09 15.07 -5.02
C ILE A 248 -0.22 14.32 -4.81
N ILE A 249 -0.31 13.46 -3.80
CA ILE A 249 -1.52 12.71 -3.45
C ILE A 249 -2.68 13.68 -3.16
N SER A 250 -2.40 14.75 -2.41
CA SER A 250 -3.41 15.79 -2.12
C SER A 250 -3.92 16.44 -3.41
N ARG A 251 -3.05 16.75 -4.38
CA ARG A 251 -3.47 17.31 -5.67
C ARG A 251 -4.29 16.32 -6.50
N LEU A 252 -3.91 15.03 -6.48
CA LEU A 252 -4.67 13.98 -7.16
C LEU A 252 -6.07 13.82 -6.57
N ILE A 253 -6.22 13.91 -5.25
CA ILE A 253 -7.55 13.91 -4.62
C ILE A 253 -8.34 15.15 -5.04
N MET A 254 -7.74 16.34 -4.94
CA MET A 254 -8.44 17.58 -5.29
C MET A 254 -8.85 17.68 -6.76
N CYS A 255 -8.23 16.91 -7.67
CA CYS A 255 -8.57 16.95 -9.09
C CYS A 255 -9.88 16.20 -9.42
N THR A 256 -10.41 15.37 -8.50
CA THR A 256 -11.72 14.73 -8.67
C THR A 256 -12.89 15.71 -8.49
N LYS A 257 -12.62 16.89 -7.91
CA LYS A 257 -13.63 17.93 -7.73
C LYS A 257 -14.23 18.39 -9.05
N MET A 258 -15.55 18.46 -9.11
CA MET A 258 -16.28 18.81 -10.32
C MET A 258 -16.29 20.32 -10.59
N PRO A 259 -16.09 20.78 -11.85
CA PRO A 259 -15.75 19.99 -13.04
C PRO A 259 -14.27 19.60 -13.11
N PRO A 260 -13.92 18.41 -13.66
CA PRO A 260 -12.55 17.93 -13.70
C PRO A 260 -11.71 18.76 -14.69
N MET A 261 -10.54 19.22 -14.23
CA MET A 261 -9.57 19.96 -15.03
C MET A 261 -8.14 19.43 -14.78
N PRO A 262 -7.84 18.19 -15.21
CA PRO A 262 -6.52 17.60 -14.99
C PRO A 262 -5.44 18.32 -15.79
N ASN A 263 -4.25 18.46 -15.20
CA ASN A 263 -3.11 19.18 -15.78
C ASN A 263 -1.97 18.27 -16.24
N ASN A 264 -2.01 16.99 -15.87
CA ASN A 264 -0.98 16.00 -16.17
C ASN A 264 -1.60 14.60 -16.22
N LEU A 265 -0.83 13.63 -16.72
CA LEU A 265 -1.29 12.26 -16.91
C LEU A 265 -1.84 11.61 -15.62
N LEU A 266 -1.26 11.88 -14.45
CA LEU A 266 -1.73 11.26 -13.21
C LEU A 266 -3.10 11.82 -12.80
N GLU A 267 -3.31 13.14 -12.94
CA GLU A 267 -4.62 13.76 -12.74
C GLU A 267 -5.64 13.27 -13.78
N GLU A 268 -5.22 13.07 -15.05
CA GLU A 268 -6.08 12.49 -16.08
C GLU A 268 -6.53 11.07 -15.71
N ILE A 269 -5.62 10.23 -15.23
CA ILE A 269 -5.91 8.86 -14.78
C ILE A 269 -6.90 8.88 -13.61
N MET A 270 -6.68 9.76 -12.64
CA MET A 270 -7.54 9.86 -11.46
C MET A 270 -8.98 10.27 -11.84
N CYS A 271 -9.14 11.32 -12.64
CA CYS A 271 -10.45 11.77 -13.12
C CYS A 271 -11.16 10.70 -13.96
N ASP A 272 -10.42 10.03 -14.84
CA ASP A 272 -10.99 8.98 -15.69
C ASP A 272 -11.43 7.75 -14.88
N ALA A 273 -10.69 7.40 -13.83
CA ALA A 273 -11.02 6.29 -12.95
C ALA A 273 -12.27 6.58 -12.11
N ASP A 274 -12.39 7.80 -11.56
CA ASP A 274 -13.55 8.22 -10.77
C ASP A 274 -14.85 8.26 -11.61
N LEU A 275 -14.73 8.72 -12.86
CA LEU A 275 -15.84 8.78 -13.81
C LEU A 275 -15.94 7.55 -14.74
N ASP A 276 -15.28 6.44 -14.41
CA ASP A 276 -15.24 5.24 -15.26
C ASP A 276 -16.63 4.68 -15.52
N TYR A 277 -17.53 4.76 -14.52
CA TYR A 277 -18.89 4.22 -14.58
C TYR A 277 -19.74 4.77 -15.74
N LEU A 278 -19.44 5.97 -16.23
CA LEU A 278 -20.19 6.60 -17.34
C LEU A 278 -20.15 5.77 -18.62
N GLY A 279 -19.07 5.01 -18.85
CA GLY A 279 -18.92 4.12 -19.99
C GLY A 279 -19.07 2.63 -19.66
N ARG A 280 -19.43 2.27 -18.42
CA ARG A 280 -19.61 0.86 -18.04
C ARG A 280 -21.00 0.33 -18.42
N PRO A 281 -21.15 -0.99 -18.60
CA PRO A 281 -22.46 -1.61 -18.87
C PRO A 281 -23.48 -1.43 -17.74
N ASP A 282 -23.02 -1.30 -16.49
CA ASP A 282 -23.83 -1.12 -15.28
C ASP A 282 -24.16 0.35 -14.97
N PHE A 283 -23.93 1.26 -15.93
CA PHE A 283 -24.16 2.70 -15.78
C PHE A 283 -25.52 3.04 -15.17
N ILE A 284 -26.62 2.44 -15.64
CA ILE A 284 -27.98 2.80 -15.17
C ILE A 284 -28.18 2.46 -13.68
N PRO A 285 -27.92 1.22 -13.21
CA PRO A 285 -27.91 0.92 -11.77
C PRO A 285 -27.05 1.89 -10.94
N VAL A 286 -25.84 2.21 -11.40
CA VAL A 286 -24.91 3.08 -10.67
C VAL A 286 -25.38 4.55 -10.66
N SER A 287 -25.91 5.03 -11.78
CA SER A 287 -26.51 6.37 -11.86
C SER A 287 -27.72 6.49 -10.93
N ASN A 288 -28.52 5.43 -10.80
CA ASN A 288 -29.65 5.41 -9.87
C ASN A 288 -29.21 5.42 -8.39
N THR A 289 -28.09 4.78 -8.04
CA THR A 289 -27.56 4.88 -6.66
C THR A 289 -27.05 6.28 -6.37
N LEU A 290 -26.37 6.91 -7.34
CA LEU A 290 -25.92 8.30 -7.20
C LEU A 290 -27.09 9.27 -7.09
N TYR A 291 -28.13 9.11 -7.93
CA TYR A 291 -29.37 9.88 -7.83
C TYR A 291 -29.99 9.75 -6.43
N ARG A 292 -30.14 8.52 -5.93
CA ARG A 292 -30.76 8.26 -4.63
C ARG A 292 -30.03 8.99 -3.51
N GLU A 293 -28.70 8.94 -3.54
CA GLU A 293 -27.86 9.63 -2.57
C GLU A 293 -28.02 11.15 -2.66
N LEU A 294 -27.81 11.71 -3.85
CA LEU A 294 -27.94 13.16 -4.08
C LEU A 294 -29.34 13.68 -3.73
N HIS A 295 -30.39 12.89 -3.99
CA HIS A 295 -31.76 13.24 -3.67
C HIS A 295 -31.99 13.27 -2.16
N GLU A 296 -31.50 12.25 -1.44
CA GLU A 296 -31.60 12.19 0.03
C GLU A 296 -30.84 13.33 0.70
N HIS A 297 -29.76 13.80 0.08
CA HIS A 297 -28.98 14.96 0.51
C HIS A 297 -29.50 16.31 -0.05
N GLY A 298 -30.66 16.33 -0.70
CA GLY A 298 -31.31 17.55 -1.20
C GLY A 298 -30.58 18.25 -2.36
N LYS A 299 -29.67 17.55 -3.05
CA LYS A 299 -28.87 18.07 -4.17
C LYS A 299 -29.57 17.96 -5.51
N VAL A 300 -30.54 17.07 -5.65
CA VAL A 300 -31.33 16.89 -6.87
C VAL A 300 -32.81 16.63 -6.54
N GLY A 301 -33.70 17.20 -7.34
CA GLY A 301 -35.15 17.02 -7.20
C GLY A 301 -35.61 15.68 -7.78
N THR A 302 -36.18 15.69 -8.97
CA THR A 302 -36.80 14.48 -9.55
C THR A 302 -35.82 13.63 -10.36
N LEU A 303 -36.18 12.36 -10.59
CA LEU A 303 -35.40 11.46 -11.46
C LEU A 303 -35.33 11.99 -12.91
N ARG A 304 -36.37 12.70 -13.36
CA ARG A 304 -36.37 13.36 -14.67
C ARG A 304 -35.33 14.47 -14.72
N GLU A 305 -35.32 15.36 -13.74
CA GLU A 305 -34.30 16.43 -13.63
C GLU A 305 -32.88 15.86 -13.55
N TRP A 306 -32.69 14.78 -12.78
CA TRP A 306 -31.43 14.05 -12.73
C TRP A 306 -30.98 13.54 -14.11
N ASN A 307 -31.87 12.86 -14.84
CA ASN A 307 -31.54 12.32 -16.15
C ASN A 307 -31.26 13.43 -17.17
N GLU A 308 -31.93 14.58 -17.08
CA GLU A 308 -31.62 15.77 -17.90
C GLU A 308 -30.23 16.34 -17.58
N LEU A 309 -29.84 16.39 -16.30
CA LEU A 309 -28.49 16.77 -15.87
C LEU A 309 -27.44 15.77 -16.35
N GLN A 310 -27.71 14.47 -16.23
CA GLN A 310 -26.83 13.40 -16.70
C GLN A 310 -26.61 13.48 -18.20
N ILE A 311 -27.65 13.73 -19.01
CA ILE A 311 -27.48 13.91 -20.45
C ILE A 311 -26.54 15.10 -20.74
N LYS A 312 -26.77 16.26 -20.10
CA LYS A 312 -25.90 17.44 -20.29
C LYS A 312 -24.46 17.18 -19.86
N PHE A 313 -24.28 16.44 -18.77
CA PHE A 313 -22.98 16.10 -18.23
C PHE A 313 -22.22 15.15 -19.17
N ILE A 314 -22.85 14.03 -19.52
CA ILE A 314 -22.26 12.99 -20.37
C ILE A 314 -21.99 13.52 -21.78
N ASP A 315 -22.85 14.37 -22.33
CA ASP A 315 -22.66 15.00 -23.65
C ASP A 315 -21.37 15.83 -23.70
N LYS A 316 -21.09 16.60 -22.64
CA LYS A 316 -19.89 17.45 -22.51
C LYS A 316 -18.64 16.72 -22.05
N HIS A 317 -18.80 15.64 -21.28
CA HIS A 317 -17.69 14.90 -20.72
C HIS A 317 -16.88 14.17 -21.80
N SER A 318 -15.56 14.14 -21.69
CA SER A 318 -14.72 13.25 -22.49
C SER A 318 -13.62 12.70 -21.60
N TYR A 319 -13.37 11.40 -21.68
CA TYR A 319 -12.24 10.79 -20.99
C TYR A 319 -10.93 11.40 -21.47
N PHE A 320 -9.96 11.54 -20.58
CA PHE A 320 -8.71 12.23 -20.84
C PHE A 320 -7.64 11.31 -21.42
N THR A 321 -7.39 10.19 -20.76
CA THR A 321 -6.37 9.20 -21.13
C THR A 321 -6.72 8.45 -22.41
N LYS A 322 -5.70 7.97 -23.13
CA LYS A 322 -5.89 7.16 -24.35
C LYS A 322 -6.64 5.86 -24.02
N THR A 323 -6.31 5.27 -22.87
CA THR A 323 -6.91 4.02 -22.39
C THR A 323 -8.39 4.19 -22.07
N ALA A 324 -8.78 5.15 -21.26
CA ALA A 324 -10.19 5.34 -20.89
C ALA A 324 -11.03 5.71 -22.12
N ARG A 325 -10.53 6.58 -23.02
CA ARG A 325 -11.19 6.87 -24.31
C ARG A 325 -11.46 5.59 -25.10
N ARG A 326 -10.47 4.70 -25.22
CA ARG A 326 -10.61 3.43 -25.94
C ARG A 326 -11.62 2.49 -25.27
N LEU A 327 -11.60 2.41 -23.94
CA LEU A 327 -12.42 1.46 -23.18
C LEU A 327 -13.88 1.91 -23.00
N ARG A 328 -14.15 3.22 -23.01
CA ARG A 328 -15.41 3.79 -22.50
C ARG A 328 -16.16 4.70 -23.47
N ASN A 329 -15.50 5.38 -24.40
CA ASN A 329 -16.19 6.35 -25.29
C ASN A 329 -17.30 5.72 -26.13
N VAL A 330 -17.09 4.50 -26.63
CA VAL A 330 -18.07 3.80 -27.47
C VAL A 330 -19.37 3.54 -26.71
N ASN A 331 -19.26 3.19 -25.43
CA ASN A 331 -20.40 2.86 -24.60
C ASN A 331 -21.15 4.11 -24.13
N LYS A 332 -20.44 5.24 -23.95
CA LYS A 332 -21.03 6.49 -23.48
C LYS A 332 -22.15 6.99 -24.41
N GLN A 333 -21.97 6.87 -25.73
CA GLN A 333 -23.02 7.23 -26.70
C GLN A 333 -24.25 6.36 -26.53
N SER A 334 -24.08 5.05 -26.33
CA SER A 334 -25.20 4.13 -26.06
C SER A 334 -25.93 4.50 -24.76
N GLN A 335 -25.22 4.95 -23.72
CA GLN A 335 -25.87 5.42 -22.49
C GLN A 335 -26.67 6.71 -22.71
N LEU A 336 -26.13 7.67 -23.48
CA LEU A 336 -26.86 8.90 -23.85
C LEU A 336 -28.16 8.58 -24.60
N ASP A 337 -28.11 7.68 -25.58
CA ASP A 337 -29.28 7.32 -26.37
C ASP A 337 -30.36 6.64 -25.50
N LYS A 338 -29.95 5.79 -24.56
CA LYS A 338 -30.87 5.17 -23.58
C LYS A 338 -31.52 6.21 -22.66
N LEU A 339 -30.76 7.18 -22.16
CA LEU A 339 -31.30 8.25 -21.31
C LEU A 339 -32.28 9.14 -22.07
N LYS A 340 -31.95 9.55 -23.31
CA LYS A 340 -32.84 10.33 -24.18
C LYS A 340 -34.15 9.59 -24.45
N ALA A 341 -34.06 8.31 -24.84
CA ALA A 341 -35.23 7.46 -25.08
C ALA A 341 -36.08 7.24 -23.81
N TRP A 342 -35.47 7.27 -22.62
CA TRP A 342 -36.20 7.20 -21.36
C TRP A 342 -36.96 8.50 -21.07
N ILE A 343 -36.35 9.67 -21.33
CA ILE A 343 -37.00 10.99 -21.17
C ILE A 343 -38.15 11.18 -22.15
N GLU A 344 -38.08 10.64 -23.35
CA GLU A 344 -39.20 10.73 -24.31
C GLU A 344 -40.43 9.92 -23.87
N LYS A 345 -40.24 8.90 -23.02
CA LYS A 345 -41.29 7.98 -22.58
C LYS A 345 -41.91 8.32 -21.22
N ASN A 346 -41.28 9.20 -20.43
CA ASN A 346 -41.67 9.55 -19.06
C ASN A 346 -41.66 11.08 -18.90
#